data_AF-A0A316HPW8-F1
#
_entry.id   AF-A0A316HPW8-F1
#
_cell.length_a   1.000
_cell.length_b   1.000
_cell.length_c   1.000
_cell.angle_alpha   90.00
_cell.angle_beta   90.00
_cell.angle_gamma   90.00
#
_symmetry.space_group_name_H-M   'P 1'
#
loop_
_entity.id
_entity.type
_entity.pdbx_description
1 polymer ?
#
loop_
_entity_poly.entity_id
_entity_poly.type
_entity_poly.pdbx_seq_one_letter_code
_entity_poly.pdbx_strand_id
1 'polypeptide(L)'
;MTQDNTGKLAEELRLLIDAAAERMQPWLQRVAEAGDGSHTPETCGWCPLCNGVALLRGDRSELAAKAAEHAAGLVAVLRAALREPGAPPTPPPASGGEPAEAGEAGQRVQHIKVVRKTD
;
A
#
# COMPACT_ATOMS: atom_id res chain seq x y z
N MET A 1 12.96 -33.98 1.89
CA MET A 1 11.51 -33.79 1.79
C MET A 1 11.08 -32.33 1.99
N THR A 2 11.38 -31.63 3.10
CA THR A 2 11.01 -30.21 3.26
C THR A 2 11.78 -29.25 2.32
N GLN A 3 13.06 -29.52 2.07
CA GLN A 3 13.89 -28.71 1.15
C GLN A 3 13.37 -28.73 -0.30
N ASP A 4 12.87 -29.89 -0.74
CA ASP A 4 12.35 -30.11 -2.10
C ASP A 4 11.04 -29.33 -2.33
N ASN A 5 10.20 -29.23 -1.28
CA ASN A 5 8.97 -28.45 -1.31
C ASN A 5 9.23 -26.94 -1.36
N THR A 6 10.25 -26.45 -0.65
CA THR A 6 10.64 -25.02 -0.72
C THR A 6 11.14 -24.65 -2.12
N GLY A 7 11.92 -25.54 -2.76
CA GLY A 7 12.38 -25.33 -4.14
C GLY A 7 11.21 -25.28 -5.12
N LYS A 8 10.25 -26.21 -5.01
CA LYS A 8 9.05 -26.23 -5.85
C LYS A 8 8.17 -25.00 -5.66
N LEU A 9 7.95 -24.57 -4.41
CA LEU A 9 7.16 -23.37 -4.11
C LEU A 9 7.82 -22.10 -4.66
N ALA A 10 9.15 -21.99 -4.55
CA ALA A 10 9.89 -20.86 -5.10
C ALA A 10 9.77 -20.80 -6.64
N GLU A 11 9.72 -21.96 -7.30
CA GLU A 11 9.53 -22.04 -8.74
C GLU A 11 8.11 -21.67 -9.16
N GLU A 12 7.09 -22.19 -8.47
CA GLU A 12 5.70 -21.80 -8.71
C GLU A 12 5.48 -20.30 -8.46
N LEU A 13 6.11 -19.73 -7.43
CA LEU A 13 6.10 -18.30 -7.16
C LEU A 13 6.75 -17.49 -8.28
N ARG A 14 7.89 -17.95 -8.81
CA ARG A 14 8.54 -17.29 -9.96
C ARG A 14 7.61 -17.26 -11.17
N LEU A 15 7.01 -18.40 -11.51
CA LEU A 15 6.08 -18.50 -12.63
C LEU A 15 4.88 -17.55 -12.45
N LEU A 16 4.37 -17.42 -11.22
CA LEU A 16 3.30 -16.47 -10.90
C LEU A 16 3.75 -15.01 -11.08
N ILE A 17 4.95 -14.68 -10.63
CA ILE A 17 5.51 -13.33 -10.75
C ILE A 17 5.75 -12.97 -12.21
N ASP A 18 6.28 -13.88 -13.02
CA ASP A 18 6.53 -13.65 -14.44
C ASP A 18 5.21 -13.41 -15.19
N ALA A 19 4.19 -14.25 -14.95
CA ALA A 19 2.87 -14.07 -15.52
C ALA A 19 2.21 -12.74 -15.08
N ALA A 20 2.40 -12.33 -13.82
CA ALA A 20 1.93 -11.05 -13.33
C ALA A 20 2.69 -9.88 -13.99
N ALA A 21 4.00 -9.98 -14.15
CA ALA A 21 4.84 -8.96 -14.78
C ALA A 21 4.43 -8.72 -16.24
N GLU A 22 4.22 -9.79 -17.01
CA GLU A 22 3.72 -9.72 -18.39
C GLU A 22 2.36 -8.99 -18.46
N ARG A 23 1.48 -9.22 -17.49
CA ARG A 23 0.17 -8.57 -17.43
C ARG A 23 0.23 -7.12 -16.97
N MET A 24 1.23 -6.76 -16.17
CA MET A 24 1.45 -5.39 -15.70
C MET A 24 2.16 -4.51 -16.73
N GLN A 25 2.95 -5.09 -17.63
CA GLN A 25 3.67 -4.38 -18.68
C GLN A 25 2.86 -3.30 -19.43
N PRO A 26 1.62 -3.54 -19.92
CA PRO A 26 0.84 -2.51 -20.59
C PRO A 26 0.39 -1.37 -19.66
N TRP A 27 0.22 -1.64 -18.37
CA TRP A 27 -0.09 -0.60 -17.39
C TRP A 27 1.15 0.23 -17.06
N LEU A 28 2.31 -0.42 -16.89
CA LEU A 28 3.59 0.27 -16.69
C LEU A 28 3.93 1.17 -17.87
N GLN A 29 3.69 0.72 -19.10
CA GLN A 29 3.87 1.53 -20.30
C GLN A 29 2.97 2.78 -20.29
N ARG A 30 1.68 2.63 -19.95
CA ARG A 30 0.77 3.78 -19.81
C ARG A 30 1.20 4.75 -18.71
N VAL A 31 1.75 4.26 -17.60
CA VAL A 31 2.26 5.10 -16.52
C VAL A 31 3.53 5.83 -16.95
N ALA A 32 4.42 5.15 -17.68
CA ALA A 32 5.64 5.75 -18.22
C ALA A 32 5.32 6.86 -19.23
N GLU A 33 4.33 6.62 -20.09
CA GLU A 33 3.80 7.62 -21.03
C GLU A 33 3.08 8.75 -20.29
N ALA A 34 2.24 8.48 -19.29
CA ALA A 34 1.58 9.53 -18.52
C ALA A 34 2.54 10.44 -17.73
N GLY A 35 3.76 9.99 -17.44
CA GLY A 35 4.79 10.75 -16.74
C GLY A 35 5.54 11.77 -17.60
N ASP A 36 5.32 11.81 -18.91
CA ASP A 36 5.93 12.80 -19.83
C ASP A 36 5.15 14.13 -19.90
N GLY A 37 3.93 14.16 -19.34
CA GLY A 37 3.11 15.36 -19.21
C GLY A 37 3.73 16.33 -18.22
N SER A 38 3.89 17.60 -18.62
CA SER A 38 4.53 18.65 -17.80
C SER A 38 3.76 18.91 -16.50
N HIS A 39 4.09 18.19 -15.44
CA HIS A 39 3.56 18.46 -14.11
C HIS A 39 4.31 19.64 -13.49
N THR A 40 3.58 20.71 -13.20
CA THR A 40 4.12 21.84 -12.43
C THR A 40 4.21 21.46 -10.95
N PRO A 41 5.29 21.86 -10.24
CA PRO A 41 5.59 21.41 -8.87
C PRO A 41 4.49 21.77 -7.86
N GLU A 42 3.63 22.74 -8.17
CA GLU A 42 2.52 23.21 -7.34
C GLU A 42 1.39 22.18 -7.16
N THR A 43 1.30 21.15 -8.00
CA THR A 43 0.19 20.16 -7.99
C THR A 43 0.59 18.77 -7.48
N CYS A 44 1.86 18.58 -7.12
CA CYS A 44 2.40 17.26 -6.75
C CYS A 44 2.01 16.76 -5.35
N GLY A 45 1.37 17.59 -4.52
CA GLY A 45 1.01 17.24 -3.13
C GLY A 45 0.06 16.03 -3.01
N TRP A 46 -0.76 15.75 -4.03
CA TRP A 46 -1.67 14.60 -4.08
C TRP A 46 -1.44 13.73 -5.34
N CYS A 47 -0.32 13.87 -6.05
CA CYS A 47 -0.04 12.92 -7.11
C CYS A 47 0.42 11.59 -6.49
N PRO A 48 -0.28 10.46 -6.71
CA PRO A 48 0.12 9.16 -6.15
C PRO A 48 1.46 8.69 -6.72
N LEU A 49 1.81 9.10 -7.95
CA LEU A 49 3.11 8.81 -8.55
C LEU A 49 4.23 9.63 -7.90
N CYS A 50 4.04 10.94 -7.68
CA CYS A 50 5.02 11.77 -6.98
C CYS A 50 5.22 11.33 -5.52
N ASN A 51 4.14 10.95 -4.83
CA ASN A 51 4.22 10.32 -3.51
C ASN A 51 4.95 8.97 -3.57
N GLY A 52 4.70 8.14 -4.58
CA GLY A 52 5.42 6.89 -4.82
C GLY A 52 6.91 7.11 -5.06
N VAL A 53 7.29 8.11 -5.85
CA VAL A 53 8.70 8.47 -6.07
C VAL A 53 9.34 9.04 -4.80
N ALA A 54 8.62 9.85 -4.02
CA ALA A 54 9.09 10.35 -2.73
C ALA A 54 9.33 9.19 -1.74
N LEU A 55 8.43 8.20 -1.72
CA LEU A 55 8.62 6.95 -0.97
C LEU A 55 9.87 6.19 -1.41
N LEU A 56 10.08 6.00 -2.72
CA LEU A 56 11.28 5.34 -3.26
C LEU A 56 12.57 6.13 -2.98
N ARG A 57 12.48 7.46 -2.95
CA ARG A 57 13.60 8.36 -2.66
C ARG A 57 13.93 8.44 -1.16
N GLY A 58 13.08 7.87 -0.30
CA GLY A 58 13.25 7.88 1.15
C GLY A 58 12.92 9.23 1.79
N ASP A 59 12.15 10.08 1.10
CA ASP A 59 11.55 11.25 1.74
C ASP A 59 10.65 10.77 2.89
N ARG A 60 10.69 11.45 4.04
CA ARG A 60 9.91 11.13 5.25
C ARG A 60 8.42 11.40 5.00
N SER A 61 7.79 10.61 4.13
CA SER A 61 6.34 10.56 4.09
C SER A 61 5.89 9.84 5.36
N GLU A 62 4.99 10.47 6.10
CA GLU A 62 4.41 9.90 7.33
C GLU A 62 3.74 8.54 7.03
N LEU A 63 3.29 8.36 5.79
CA LEU A 63 2.83 7.10 5.21
C LEU A 63 3.91 6.01 5.15
N ALA A 64 5.18 6.34 4.86
CA ALA A 64 6.28 5.37 4.84
C ALA A 64 6.54 4.78 6.23
N ALA A 65 6.49 5.63 7.26
CA ALA A 65 6.72 5.20 8.64
C ALA A 65 5.60 4.26 9.11
N LYS A 66 4.34 4.63 8.83
CA LYS A 66 3.16 3.78 9.11
C LYS A 66 3.21 2.47 8.32
N ALA A 67 3.55 2.52 7.03
CA ALA A 67 3.68 1.32 6.21
C ALA A 67 4.80 0.39 6.73
N ALA A 68 5.92 0.94 7.19
CA ALA A 68 7.01 0.15 7.77
C ALA A 68 6.60 -0.54 9.08
N GLU A 69 5.84 0.14 9.95
CA GLU A 69 5.28 -0.45 11.18
C GLU A 69 4.38 -1.65 10.86
N HIS A 70 3.47 -1.52 9.90
CA HIS A 70 2.59 -2.61 9.49
C HIS A 70 3.35 -3.74 8.75
N ALA A 71 4.33 -3.39 7.92
CA ALA A 71 5.16 -4.36 7.20
C ALA A 71 6.01 -5.21 8.16
N ALA A 72 6.51 -4.64 9.26
CA ALA A 72 7.25 -5.39 10.27
C ALA A 72 6.37 -6.46 10.93
N GLY A 73 5.11 -6.13 11.24
CA GLY A 73 4.13 -7.10 11.75
C GLY A 73 3.84 -8.23 10.75
N LEU A 74 3.63 -7.88 9.48
CA LEU A 74 3.40 -8.87 8.42
C LEU A 74 4.61 -9.80 8.22
N VAL A 75 5.82 -9.26 8.20
CA VAL A 75 7.06 -10.04 8.07
C VAL A 75 7.27 -10.94 9.29
N ALA A 76 6.91 -10.50 10.49
CA ALA A 76 6.95 -11.34 11.69
C ALA A 76 5.99 -12.54 11.57
N VAL A 77 4.75 -12.31 11.12
CA VAL A 77 3.77 -13.38 10.87
C VAL A 77 4.27 -14.33 9.77
N LEU A 78 4.82 -13.80 8.67
CA LEU A 78 5.35 -14.62 7.58
C LEU A 78 6.53 -15.49 8.05
N ARG A 79 7.43 -14.94 8.87
CA ARG A 79 8.53 -15.72 9.47
C ARG A 79 8.02 -16.77 10.44
N ALA A 80 6.96 -16.49 11.20
CA ALA A 80 6.33 -17.48 12.07
C ALA A 80 5.70 -18.61 11.24
N ALA A 81 4.91 -18.28 10.22
CA ALA A 81 4.29 -19.25 9.31
C ALA A 81 5.33 -20.11 8.57
N LEU A 82 6.45 -19.53 8.14
CA LEU A 82 7.54 -20.26 7.49
C LEU A 82 8.35 -21.14 8.46
N ARG A 83 8.38 -20.80 9.75
CA ARG A 83 9.02 -21.61 10.80
C ARG A 83 8.16 -22.76 11.29
N GLU A 84 6.85 -22.69 11.11
CA GLU A 84 5.89 -23.74 11.48
C GLU A 84 5.34 -24.48 10.24
N PRO A 85 6.09 -25.43 9.66
CA PRO A 85 5.46 -26.46 8.86
C PRO A 85 4.70 -27.43 9.79
N GLY A 86 3.44 -27.11 10.12
CA GLY A 86 2.46 -28.11 10.59
C GLY A 86 1.86 -27.96 12.00
N ALA A 87 1.88 -26.79 12.64
CA ALA A 87 1.14 -26.61 13.89
C ALA A 87 -0.32 -26.20 13.62
N PRO A 88 -1.33 -26.89 14.21
CA PRO A 88 -2.73 -26.49 14.06
C PRO A 88 -2.99 -25.15 14.76
N PRO A 89 -3.79 -24.25 14.14
CA PRO A 89 -4.06 -22.94 14.71
C PRO A 89 -4.79 -23.06 16.05
N THR A 90 -4.27 -22.39 17.07
CA THR A 90 -4.97 -22.22 18.36
C THR A 90 -6.02 -21.12 18.20
N PRO A 91 -7.30 -21.35 18.54
CA PRO A 91 -8.35 -20.36 18.35
C PRO A 91 -8.14 -19.13 19.26
N PRO A 92 -8.40 -17.90 18.77
CA PRO A 92 -8.34 -16.71 19.59
C PRO A 92 -9.46 -16.70 20.65
N PRO A 93 -9.24 -16.08 21.83
CA PRO A 93 -10.31 -15.90 22.80
C PRO A 93 -11.39 -14.97 22.24
N ALA A 94 -12.65 -15.42 22.31
CA ALA A 94 -13.83 -14.66 21.92
C ALA A 94 -13.98 -13.42 22.82
N SER A 95 -13.73 -12.24 22.26
CA SER A 95 -14.14 -10.97 22.87
C SER A 95 -15.42 -10.53 22.19
N GLY A 96 -16.55 -10.83 22.83
CA GLY A 96 -17.85 -10.30 22.45
C GLY A 96 -18.05 -8.88 23.01
N GLY A 97 -18.67 -8.01 22.20
CA GLY A 97 -19.15 -6.70 22.62
C GLY A 97 -19.24 -5.69 21.46
N GLU A 98 -20.37 -5.69 20.75
CA GLU A 98 -20.82 -4.64 19.82
C GLU A 98 -21.96 -3.85 20.50
N PRO A 99 -22.50 -2.73 19.96
CA PRO A 99 -21.90 -1.47 19.50
C PRO A 99 -22.55 -0.24 20.22
N ALA A 100 -21.92 0.95 20.20
CA ALA A 100 -22.59 2.20 20.60
C ALA A 100 -22.12 3.43 19.79
N GLU A 101 -23.02 3.85 18.90
CA GLU A 101 -23.45 5.22 18.55
C GLU A 101 -22.51 6.29 17.98
N ALA A 102 -22.87 6.68 16.74
CA ALA A 102 -23.16 8.04 16.27
C ALA A 102 -22.12 9.15 16.51
N GLY A 103 -21.52 9.59 15.39
CA GLY A 103 -20.76 10.81 15.31
C GLY A 103 -20.44 11.18 13.87
N GLU A 104 -21.45 11.27 13.00
CA GLU A 104 -21.33 11.87 11.67
C GLU A 104 -21.10 13.38 11.84
N ALA A 105 -19.86 13.78 12.13
CA ALA A 105 -19.42 15.17 12.09
C ALA A 105 -19.10 15.50 10.64
N GLY A 106 -20.12 15.93 9.90
CA GLY A 106 -20.00 16.41 8.52
C GLY A 106 -18.82 17.37 8.34
N GLN A 107 -18.07 17.14 7.26
CA GLN A 107 -16.90 17.89 6.87
C GLN A 107 -17.22 19.40 6.77
N ARG A 108 -16.81 20.19 7.77
CA ARG A 108 -17.05 21.64 7.78
C ARG A 108 -16.07 22.35 6.86
N VAL A 109 -16.53 22.70 5.67
CA VAL A 109 -15.79 23.54 4.71
C VAL A 109 -16.26 24.99 4.83
N GLN A 110 -15.37 25.90 5.24
CA GLN A 110 -15.64 27.34 5.16
C GLN A 110 -15.42 27.83 3.72
N HIS A 111 -16.50 28.29 3.09
CA HIS A 111 -16.44 28.91 1.77
C HIS A 111 -16.01 30.37 1.92
N ILE A 112 -14.81 30.68 1.42
CA ILE A 112 -14.30 32.05 1.36
C ILE A 112 -14.79 32.66 0.04
N LYS A 113 -15.52 33.78 0.10
CA LYS A 113 -15.93 34.53 -1.09
C LYS A 113 -14.77 35.40 -1.57
N VAL A 114 -14.29 35.13 -2.78
CA VAL A 114 -13.28 35.96 -3.44
C VAL A 114 -13.99 37.07 -4.21
N VAL A 115 -13.73 38.32 -3.84
CA VAL A 115 -14.21 39.50 -4.57
C VAL A 115 -13.10 39.93 -5.52
N ARG A 116 -13.39 40.03 -6.82
CA ARG A 116 -12.43 40.62 -7.77
C ARG A 116 -12.40 42.12 -7.53
N LYS A 117 -11.21 42.66 -7.26
CA LYS A 117 -10.96 44.09 -7.21
C LYS A 117 -10.79 44.59 -8.64
N THR A 118 -11.72 45.40 -9.10
CA THR A 118 -11.59 46.15 -10.36
C THR A 118 -11.03 47.52 -10.00
N ASP A 119 -9.92 47.87 -10.65
CA ASP A 119 -9.34 49.22 -10.64
C ASP A 119 -10.15 50.14 -11.55
#